data_AF-A0A817MH92-F1
#
_entry.id   AF-A0A817MH92-F1
#
_cell.length_a   1.000
_cell.length_b   1.000
_cell.length_c   1.000
_cell.angle_alpha   90.00
_cell.angle_beta   90.00
_cell.angle_gamma   90.00
#
_symmetry.space_group_name_H-M   'P 1'
#
loop_
_entity.id
_entity.type
_entity.pdbx_description
1 polymer ?
#
loop_
_entity_poly.entity_id
_entity_poly.type
_entity_poly.pdbx_seq_one_letter_code
_entity_poly.pdbx_strand_id
1 'polypeptide(L)'
;MTTNSHLFDVIIIGCGPAGIAAGIVFEKMKSNIDYLILEARNRIGGRAFTDITTFGENIPIDIGAHYICHHEPENFLRIYLQFSEIFWDENLKRMNILNDQFKFYYCLPKYRMLALYLYGNLARQIEQKTDEDIVKEIFNSLRHIYPNISYPIKWLITRWRSDPFSQGSYSSFHLGSDLETLKELSLETHDGRIHWAGEHTNYNGSIGYVDSGFESGIREAKKILNKLQPFT
;
A
#
# COMPACT_ATOMS: atom_id res chain seq x y z
N MET A 1 -27.49 31.64 -6.02
CA MET A 1 -26.82 30.67 -6.92
C MET A 1 -27.44 29.31 -6.64
N THR A 2 -28.35 28.86 -7.49
CA THR A 2 -28.92 27.50 -7.39
C THR A 2 -27.85 26.52 -7.87
N THR A 3 -27.19 25.83 -6.95
CA THR A 3 -26.33 24.70 -7.28
C THR A 3 -27.21 23.60 -7.85
N ASN A 4 -27.08 23.31 -9.15
CA ASN A 4 -27.66 22.11 -9.74
C ASN A 4 -27.01 20.90 -9.05
N SER A 5 -27.72 20.29 -8.09
CA SER A 5 -27.28 19.05 -7.46
C SER A 5 -27.62 17.89 -8.39
N HIS A 6 -26.59 17.34 -9.04
CA HIS A 6 -26.72 16.07 -9.75
C HIS A 6 -26.88 14.93 -8.73
N LEU A 7 -27.90 14.10 -8.90
CA LEU A 7 -28.13 12.92 -8.07
C LEU A 7 -27.51 11.72 -8.77
N PHE A 8 -26.67 10.98 -8.04
CA PHE A 8 -26.08 9.72 -8.51
C PHE A 8 -26.79 8.55 -7.82
N ASP A 9 -26.95 7.44 -8.54
CA ASP A 9 -27.47 6.18 -7.98
C ASP A 9 -26.47 5.56 -7.01
N VAL A 10 -25.16 5.66 -7.33
CA VAL A 10 -24.07 5.08 -6.54
C VAL A 10 -22.91 6.07 -6.41
N ILE A 11 -22.42 6.27 -5.19
CA ILE A 11 -21.17 7.01 -4.94
C ILE A 11 -20.15 6.04 -4.37
N ILE A 12 -19.01 5.90 -5.04
CA ILE A 12 -17.88 5.08 -4.63
C ILE A 12 -16.84 6.01 -3.99
N ILE A 13 -16.51 5.77 -2.72
CA ILE A 13 -15.49 6.53 -2.01
C ILE A 13 -14.18 5.72 -1.99
N GLY A 14 -13.17 6.24 -2.68
CA GLY A 14 -11.84 5.64 -2.87
C GLY A 14 -11.65 5.05 -4.26
N CYS A 15 -10.67 5.56 -5.01
CA CYS A 15 -10.28 5.06 -6.33
C CYS A 15 -9.04 4.14 -6.22
N GLY A 16 -9.07 3.25 -5.21
CA GLY A 16 -8.14 2.12 -5.08
C GLY A 16 -8.61 0.88 -5.88
N PRO A 17 -7.95 -0.28 -5.69
CA PRO A 17 -8.33 -1.52 -6.36
C PRO A 17 -9.81 -1.88 -6.24
N ALA A 18 -10.40 -1.72 -5.05
CA ALA A 18 -11.82 -1.99 -4.81
C ALA A 18 -12.75 -1.06 -5.58
N GLY A 19 -12.53 0.25 -5.50
CA GLY A 19 -13.39 1.23 -6.17
C GLY A 19 -13.31 1.15 -7.69
N ILE A 20 -12.11 0.98 -8.23
CA ILE A 20 -11.91 0.76 -9.68
C ILE A 20 -12.61 -0.53 -10.12
N ALA A 21 -12.50 -1.62 -9.35
CA ALA A 21 -13.16 -2.88 -9.67
C ALA A 21 -14.68 -2.75 -9.68
N ALA A 22 -15.24 -2.01 -8.72
CA ALA A 22 -16.67 -1.71 -8.68
C ALA A 22 -17.12 -0.89 -9.89
N GLY A 23 -16.39 0.17 -10.25
CA GLY A 23 -16.66 0.95 -11.47
C GLY A 23 -16.63 0.10 -12.74
N ILE A 24 -15.62 -0.76 -12.88
CA ILE A 24 -15.53 -1.70 -14.02
C ILE A 24 -16.77 -2.61 -14.11
N VAL A 25 -17.31 -3.06 -12.97
CA VAL A 25 -18.54 -3.88 -12.95
C VAL A 25 -19.74 -3.07 -13.43
N PHE A 26 -19.92 -1.84 -12.95
CA PHE A 26 -21.02 -0.98 -13.39
C PHE A 26 -20.95 -0.65 -14.88
N GLU A 27 -19.75 -0.37 -15.42
CA GLU A 27 -19.54 -0.19 -16.86
C GLU A 27 -19.87 -1.44 -17.68
N LYS A 28 -19.37 -2.60 -17.26
CA LYS A 28 -19.50 -3.85 -18.04
C LYS A 28 -20.92 -4.40 -18.06
N MET A 29 -21.64 -4.27 -16.96
CA MET A 29 -22.98 -4.85 -16.84
C MET A 29 -24.04 -4.04 -17.61
N LYS A 30 -23.65 -2.93 -18.29
CA LYS A 30 -24.54 -1.99 -18.98
C LYS A 30 -25.75 -1.61 -18.13
N SER A 31 -25.54 -1.54 -16.82
CA SER A 31 -26.54 -1.04 -15.91
C SER A 31 -26.67 0.46 -16.20
N ASN A 32 -27.89 0.96 -16.39
CA ASN A 32 -28.19 2.40 -16.44
C ASN A 32 -27.99 3.07 -15.07
N ILE A 33 -26.93 2.69 -14.35
CA ILE A 33 -26.56 3.21 -13.04
C ILE A 33 -25.65 4.39 -13.29
N ASP A 34 -26.10 5.55 -12.84
CA ASP A 34 -25.26 6.72 -12.77
C ASP A 34 -24.41 6.67 -11.50
N TYR A 35 -23.09 6.63 -11.65
CA TYR A 35 -22.18 6.50 -10.52
C TYR A 35 -21.04 7.51 -10.56
N LEU A 36 -20.55 7.86 -9.37
CA LEU A 36 -19.42 8.76 -9.17
C LEU A 36 -18.35 8.09 -8.31
N ILE A 37 -17.09 8.11 -8.76
CA ILE A 37 -15.94 7.71 -7.94
C ILE A 37 -15.25 8.96 -7.40
N LEU A 38 -15.09 9.03 -6.08
CA LEU A 38 -14.39 10.10 -5.39
C LEU A 38 -13.07 9.57 -4.82
N GLU A 39 -11.97 10.28 -5.05
CA GLU A 39 -10.66 9.96 -4.47
C GLU A 39 -10.17 11.15 -3.65
N ALA A 40 -9.73 10.86 -2.41
CA ALA A 40 -9.26 11.89 -1.50
C ALA A 40 -7.83 12.34 -1.83
N ARG A 41 -7.05 11.49 -2.50
CA ARG A 41 -5.72 11.80 -3.01
C ARG A 41 -5.78 12.56 -4.33
N ASN A 42 -4.70 13.25 -4.65
CA ASN A 42 -4.49 13.88 -5.97
C ASN A 42 -4.16 12.87 -7.10
N ARG A 43 -4.33 11.56 -6.84
CA ARG A 43 -4.06 10.47 -7.78
C ARG A 43 -4.93 9.26 -7.47
N ILE A 44 -5.22 8.48 -8.49
CA ILE A 44 -5.89 7.18 -8.37
C ILE A 44 -4.91 6.07 -7.97
N GLY A 45 -5.43 4.87 -7.69
CA GLY A 45 -4.67 3.65 -7.40
C GLY A 45 -4.54 3.29 -5.92
N GLY A 46 -5.00 4.14 -5.00
CA GLY A 46 -4.85 3.91 -3.56
C GLY A 46 -3.38 3.77 -3.17
N ARG A 47 -2.99 2.67 -2.53
CA ARG A 47 -1.57 2.38 -2.22
C ARG A 47 -0.77 1.83 -3.40
N ALA A 48 -1.40 1.42 -4.50
CA ALA A 48 -0.66 1.03 -5.70
C ALA A 48 -0.11 2.29 -6.37
N PHE A 49 1.20 2.51 -6.25
CA PHE A 49 1.87 3.69 -6.79
C PHE A 49 3.34 3.40 -7.11
N THR A 50 3.71 3.82 -8.31
CA THR A 50 5.08 3.75 -8.84
C THR A 50 5.67 5.16 -8.80
N ASP A 51 6.69 5.37 -7.98
CA ASP A 51 7.49 6.58 -8.04
C ASP A 51 8.45 6.53 -9.24
N ILE A 52 8.38 7.54 -10.09
CA ILE A 52 9.28 7.73 -11.24
C ILE A 52 10.17 8.97 -11.07
N THR A 53 10.04 9.67 -9.94
CA THR A 53 10.64 11.00 -9.76
C THR A 53 11.93 10.95 -8.97
N THR A 54 11.98 10.20 -7.87
CA THR A 54 13.11 10.23 -6.92
C THR A 54 14.41 9.80 -7.61
N PHE A 55 14.39 8.65 -8.26
CA PHE A 55 15.56 8.08 -8.95
C PHE A 55 15.56 8.37 -10.46
N GLY A 56 14.54 9.06 -10.97
CA GLY A 56 14.32 9.39 -12.37
C GLY A 56 13.54 8.31 -13.13
N GLU A 57 12.98 8.67 -14.29
CA GLU A 57 12.02 7.85 -15.05
C GLU A 57 12.58 6.48 -15.48
N ASN A 58 13.90 6.37 -15.61
CA ASN A 58 14.58 5.11 -15.97
C ASN A 58 14.71 4.12 -14.81
N ILE A 59 14.37 4.52 -13.58
CA ILE A 59 14.43 3.70 -12.37
C ILE A 59 13.08 3.84 -11.63
N PRO A 60 11.98 3.30 -12.21
CA PRO A 60 10.69 3.30 -11.55
C PRO A 60 10.74 2.42 -10.32
N ILE A 61 10.16 2.91 -9.22
CA ILE A 61 10.11 2.23 -7.94
C ILE A 61 8.66 2.10 -7.47
N ASP A 62 8.16 0.87 -7.37
CA ASP A 62 6.88 0.62 -6.71
C ASP A 62 7.03 0.78 -5.19
N ILE A 63 6.23 1.68 -4.62
CA ILE A 63 6.32 2.04 -3.19
C ILE A 63 5.15 1.55 -2.34
N GLY A 64 4.13 0.93 -2.93
CA GLY A 64 2.98 0.43 -2.17
C GLY A 64 2.30 -0.76 -2.81
N ALA A 65 1.22 -1.24 -2.17
CA ALA A 65 0.53 -2.48 -2.53
C ALA A 65 1.43 -3.74 -2.49
N HIS A 66 2.53 -3.70 -1.72
CA HIS A 66 3.46 -4.82 -1.59
C HIS A 66 3.07 -5.74 -0.44
N TYR A 67 3.17 -7.05 -0.69
CA TYR A 67 3.01 -8.09 0.32
C TYR A 67 4.35 -8.44 0.95
N ILE A 68 4.42 -8.42 2.29
CA ILE A 68 5.58 -8.91 3.04
C ILE A 68 5.06 -9.69 4.25
N CYS A 69 5.29 -11.01 4.29
CA CYS A 69 4.81 -11.86 5.38
C CYS A 69 5.62 -11.61 6.66
N HIS A 70 5.11 -10.79 7.59
CA HIS A 70 5.68 -10.65 8.94
C HIS A 70 4.58 -10.51 10.01
N HIS A 71 4.88 -11.02 11.21
CA HIS A 71 3.95 -11.16 12.34
C HIS A 71 3.48 -9.82 12.98
N GLU A 72 3.96 -8.67 12.47
CA GLU A 72 3.52 -7.32 12.88
C GLU A 72 3.34 -6.40 11.66
N PRO A 73 2.24 -6.56 10.92
CA PRO A 73 2.05 -5.95 9.60
C PRO A 73 1.45 -4.54 9.63
N GLU A 74 1.12 -4.03 10.82
CA GLU A 74 0.50 -2.72 11.00
C GLU A 74 1.42 -1.55 10.62
N ASN A 75 2.74 -1.77 10.61
CA ASN A 75 3.68 -0.76 10.16
C ASN A 75 4.85 -1.33 9.37
N PHE A 76 4.99 -0.85 8.14
CA PHE A 76 5.97 -1.30 7.19
C PHE A 76 6.65 -0.12 6.50
N LEU A 77 7.98 -0.07 6.58
CA LEU A 77 8.80 0.92 5.90
C LEU A 77 9.68 0.23 4.87
N ARG A 78 9.66 0.76 3.65
CA ARG A 78 10.64 0.46 2.62
C ARG A 78 11.56 1.65 2.44
N ILE A 79 12.85 1.36 2.44
CA ILE A 79 13.90 2.35 2.29
C ILE A 79 14.76 1.94 1.11
N TYR A 80 15.05 2.90 0.23
CA TYR A 80 15.97 2.75 -0.88
C TYR A 80 17.08 3.77 -0.73
N LEU A 81 18.33 3.35 -0.90
CA LEU A 81 19.50 4.19 -0.85
C LEU A 81 20.29 3.98 -2.14
N GLN A 82 20.47 5.04 -2.93
CA GLN A 82 21.31 5.03 -4.13
C GLN A 82 22.67 5.65 -3.81
N PHE A 83 23.73 5.03 -4.33
CA PHE A 83 25.11 5.44 -4.11
C PHE A 83 25.77 5.91 -5.42
N SER A 84 26.85 6.67 -5.29
CA SER A 84 27.70 7.10 -6.41
C SER A 84 28.44 5.93 -7.06
N GLU A 85 28.77 4.90 -6.28
CA GLU A 85 29.54 3.72 -6.70
C GLU A 85 29.05 2.46 -5.98
N ILE A 86 29.37 1.30 -6.55
CA ILE A 86 29.11 0.01 -5.91
C ILE A 86 30.30 -0.30 -4.99
N PHE A 87 30.02 -0.64 -3.73
CA PHE A 87 31.03 -0.97 -2.72
C PHE A 87 30.93 -2.42 -2.20
N TRP A 88 29.95 -3.18 -2.69
CA TRP A 88 29.72 -4.59 -2.36
C TRP A 88 29.97 -5.48 -3.58
N ASP A 89 30.07 -6.79 -3.40
CA ASP A 89 30.20 -7.73 -4.54
C ASP A 89 28.94 -7.70 -5.43
N GLU A 90 29.12 -7.40 -6.71
CA GLU A 90 28.05 -7.26 -7.71
C GLU A 90 27.22 -8.55 -7.90
N ASN A 91 27.77 -9.71 -7.53
CA ASN A 91 27.04 -10.97 -7.57
C ASN A 91 26.10 -11.16 -6.37
N LEU A 92 26.29 -10.38 -5.29
CA LEU A 92 25.41 -10.42 -4.13
C LEU A 92 24.03 -9.85 -4.50
N LYS A 93 23.00 -10.65 -4.24
CA LYS A 93 21.59 -10.22 -4.32
C LYS A 93 21.04 -9.74 -2.99
N ARG A 94 21.62 -10.23 -1.89
CA ARG A 94 21.24 -9.88 -0.53
C ARG A 94 22.47 -9.80 0.35
N MET A 95 22.43 -8.86 1.29
CA MET A 95 23.43 -8.67 2.32
C MET A 95 22.75 -8.67 3.68
N ASN A 96 23.23 -9.51 4.58
CA ASN A 96 22.77 -9.55 5.96
C ASN A 96 23.79 -8.81 6.81
N ILE A 97 23.40 -7.66 7.33
CA ILE A 97 24.16 -6.98 8.36
C ILE A 97 23.49 -7.38 9.64
N LEU A 98 24.18 -8.12 10.50
CA LEU A 98 23.67 -8.43 11.83
C LEU A 98 24.10 -7.29 12.73
N ASN A 99 23.20 -6.33 12.94
CA ASN A 99 23.28 -5.43 14.07
C ASN A 99 21.94 -5.43 14.81
N ASP A 100 21.84 -4.66 15.90
CA ASP A 100 20.65 -4.65 16.75
C ASP A 100 19.39 -4.12 16.04
N GLN A 101 19.51 -3.48 14.87
CA GLN A 101 18.44 -2.75 14.21
C GLN A 101 18.14 -3.25 12.78
N PHE A 102 19.11 -3.21 11.88
CA PHE A 102 18.96 -3.55 10.47
C PHE A 102 19.48 -4.95 10.22
N LYS A 103 18.68 -5.79 9.54
CA LYS A 103 19.03 -7.21 9.33
C LYS A 103 19.30 -7.59 7.87
N PHE A 104 18.55 -7.00 6.94
CA PHE A 104 18.55 -7.45 5.54
C PHE A 104 18.55 -6.27 4.56
N TYR A 105 19.42 -6.37 3.56
CA TYR A 105 19.50 -5.45 2.43
C TYR A 105 19.40 -6.25 1.13
N TYR A 106 18.61 -5.76 0.19
CA TYR A 106 18.58 -6.20 -1.19
C TYR A 106 19.57 -5.37 -1.98
N CYS A 107 20.47 -6.05 -2.66
CA CYS A 107 21.49 -5.42 -3.47
C CYS A 107 20.98 -5.31 -4.91
N LEU A 108 20.98 -4.09 -5.45
CA LEU A 108 20.60 -3.79 -6.82
C LEU A 108 21.80 -3.14 -7.55
N PRO A 109 22.83 -3.91 -7.92
CA PRO A 109 24.08 -3.40 -8.52
C PRO A 109 23.84 -2.51 -9.73
N LYS A 110 22.95 -2.92 -10.64
CA LYS A 110 22.57 -2.18 -11.85
C LYS A 110 22.20 -0.70 -11.57
N TYR A 111 21.61 -0.43 -10.41
CA TYR A 111 21.15 0.90 -10.03
C TYR A 111 22.00 1.55 -8.94
N ARG A 112 23.10 0.89 -8.51
CA ARG A 112 23.93 1.26 -7.35
C ARG A 112 23.08 1.48 -6.11
N MET A 113 22.14 0.58 -5.87
CA MET A 113 21.08 0.78 -4.89
C MET A 113 21.02 -0.36 -3.88
N LEU A 114 20.83 0.01 -2.62
CA LEU A 114 20.40 -0.91 -1.56
C LEU A 114 18.95 -0.63 -1.24
N ALA A 115 18.15 -1.69 -1.09
CA ALA A 115 16.79 -1.59 -0.59
C ALA A 115 16.66 -2.40 0.70
N LEU A 116 15.96 -1.88 1.69
CA LEU A 116 15.70 -2.58 2.94
C LEU A 116 14.25 -2.40 3.38
N TYR A 117 13.86 -3.29 4.28
CA TYR A 117 12.52 -3.42 4.82
C TYR A 117 12.58 -3.38 6.34
N LEU A 118 11.74 -2.54 6.94
CA LEU A 118 11.52 -2.52 8.38
C LEU A 118 10.07 -2.85 8.66
N TYR A 119 9.85 -3.56 9.76
CA TYR A 119 8.54 -3.97 10.23
C TYR A 119 8.44 -3.88 11.75
N GLY A 120 7.21 -3.96 12.27
CA GLY A 120 6.93 -4.00 13.69
C GLY A 120 7.38 -2.76 14.48
N ASN A 121 7.80 -2.96 15.72
CA ASN A 121 8.20 -1.87 16.62
C ASN A 121 9.35 -1.01 16.07
N LEU A 122 10.32 -1.60 15.37
CA LEU A 122 11.41 -0.83 14.77
C LEU A 122 10.88 0.10 13.67
N ALA A 123 9.99 -0.38 12.81
CA ALA A 123 9.33 0.47 11.80
C ALA A 123 8.61 1.65 12.46
N ARG A 124 7.85 1.41 13.54
CA ARG A 124 7.15 2.48 14.31
C ARG A 124 8.10 3.54 14.86
N GLN A 125 9.26 3.13 15.37
CA GLN A 125 10.26 4.06 15.92
C GLN A 125 10.97 4.84 14.81
N ILE A 126 11.35 4.17 13.74
CA ILE A 126 12.09 4.76 12.62
C ILE A 126 11.22 5.76 11.85
N GLU A 127 9.92 5.49 11.67
CA GLU A 127 9.03 6.38 10.91
C GLU A 127 8.86 7.77 11.52
N GLN A 128 9.06 7.90 12.84
CA GLN A 128 8.99 9.16 13.58
C GLN A 128 10.21 10.06 13.34
N LYS A 129 11.27 9.53 12.71
CA LYS A 129 12.51 10.26 12.42
C LYS A 129 12.45 10.97 11.06
N THR A 130 13.31 11.98 10.90
CA THR A 130 13.55 12.63 9.60
C THR A 130 14.22 11.65 8.63
N ASP A 131 14.09 11.89 7.32
CA ASP A 131 14.77 11.03 6.33
C ASP A 131 16.28 11.02 6.55
N GLU A 132 16.86 12.18 6.83
CA GLU A 132 18.29 12.38 7.04
C GLU A 132 18.81 11.56 8.22
N ASP A 133 18.09 11.54 9.34
CA ASP A 133 18.46 10.76 10.52
C ASP A 133 18.41 9.25 10.23
N ILE A 134 17.37 8.79 9.53
CA ILE A 134 17.22 7.38 9.13
C ILE A 134 18.37 6.96 8.21
N VAL A 135 18.65 7.76 7.18
CA VAL A 135 19.73 7.50 6.23
C VAL A 135 21.09 7.50 6.94
N LYS A 136 21.31 8.42 7.87
CA LYS A 136 22.54 8.50 8.67
C LYS A 136 22.74 7.26 9.56
N GLU A 137 21.69 6.77 10.21
CA GLU A 137 21.78 5.55 11.03
C GLU A 137 22.11 4.30 10.20
N ILE A 138 21.49 4.18 9.02
CA ILE A 138 21.78 3.09 8.09
C ILE A 138 23.20 3.22 7.52
N PHE A 139 23.61 4.43 7.13
CA PHE A 139 24.96 4.70 6.64
C PHE A 139 26.02 4.34 7.68
N ASN A 140 25.81 4.73 8.94
CA ASN A 140 26.72 4.37 10.03
C ASN A 140 26.81 2.85 10.18
N SER A 141 25.68 2.13 10.10
CA SER A 141 25.67 0.66 10.14
C SER A 141 26.49 0.04 9.00
N LEU A 142 26.35 0.55 7.78
CA LEU A 142 27.13 0.10 6.62
C LEU A 142 28.62 0.40 6.76
N ARG A 143 28.97 1.57 7.32
CA ARG A 143 30.36 2.02 7.48
C ARG A 143 31.20 1.14 8.41
N HIS A 144 30.56 0.44 9.36
CA HIS A 144 31.27 -0.53 10.21
C HIS A 144 31.81 -1.72 9.41
N ILE A 145 31.14 -2.11 8.32
CA ILE A 145 31.54 -3.22 7.44
C ILE A 145 32.39 -2.71 6.28
N TYR A 146 32.04 -1.52 5.75
CA TYR A 146 32.73 -0.91 4.63
C TYR A 146 33.22 0.50 5.04
N PRO A 147 34.43 0.62 5.61
CA PRO A 147 34.90 1.89 6.20
C PRO A 147 34.98 3.09 5.26
N ASN A 148 35.16 2.82 3.96
CA ASN A 148 35.41 3.82 2.91
C ASN A 148 34.17 4.12 2.04
N ILE A 149 32.96 3.75 2.47
CA ILE A 149 31.77 4.00 1.65
C ILE A 149 31.45 5.49 1.52
N SER A 150 31.04 5.86 0.32
CA SER A 150 30.44 7.16 0.03
C SER A 150 29.02 7.26 0.64
N TYR A 151 28.62 8.45 1.06
CA TYR A 151 27.26 8.70 1.55
C TYR A 151 26.22 8.50 0.43
N PRO A 152 25.00 8.02 0.71
CA PRO A 152 23.95 7.89 -0.31
C PRO A 152 23.67 9.22 -1.00
N ILE A 153 23.55 9.20 -2.33
CA ILE A 153 23.28 10.38 -3.16
C ILE A 153 21.79 10.69 -3.30
N LYS A 154 20.93 9.66 -3.12
CA LYS A 154 19.47 9.76 -3.18
C LYS A 154 18.86 8.69 -2.29
N TRP A 155 17.67 8.98 -1.75
CA TRP A 155 16.91 8.01 -0.96
C TRP A 155 15.41 8.16 -1.17
N LEU A 156 14.69 7.07 -0.89
CA LEU A 156 13.23 7.02 -0.88
C LEU A 156 12.77 6.21 0.32
N ILE A 157 11.90 6.79 1.15
CA ILE A 157 11.40 6.16 2.38
C ILE A 157 9.87 6.22 2.36
N THR A 158 9.22 5.06 2.48
CA THR A 158 7.74 4.99 2.55
C THR A 158 7.25 5.18 3.98
N ARG A 159 6.17 5.93 4.19
CA ARG A 159 5.56 6.18 5.51
C ARG A 159 4.05 5.90 5.49
N TRP A 160 3.67 4.63 5.40
CA TRP A 160 2.26 4.26 5.23
C TRP A 160 1.41 4.46 6.48
N ARG A 161 2.01 4.40 7.67
CA ARG A 161 1.29 4.65 8.93
C ARG A 161 1.01 6.13 9.14
N SER A 162 1.96 6.99 8.76
CA SER A 162 1.81 8.45 8.89
C SER A 162 0.99 9.06 7.75
N ASP A 163 0.77 8.32 6.67
CA ASP A 163 -0.07 8.75 5.54
C ASP A 163 -1.54 8.87 5.99
N PRO A 164 -2.16 10.07 5.93
CA PRO A 164 -3.51 10.30 6.46
C PRO A 164 -4.59 9.50 5.72
N PHE A 165 -4.33 9.09 4.47
CA PHE A 165 -5.25 8.29 3.66
C PHE A 165 -4.94 6.79 3.71
N SER A 166 -4.02 6.33 4.56
CA SER A 166 -3.74 4.90 4.74
C SER A 166 -3.67 4.48 6.21
N GLN A 167 -3.02 5.27 7.05
CA GLN A 167 -2.91 5.04 8.51
C GLN A 167 -2.32 3.67 8.89
N GLY A 168 -1.68 2.99 7.92
CA GLY A 168 -1.12 1.66 8.07
C GLY A 168 -0.81 1.03 6.71
N SER A 169 -0.20 -0.15 6.77
CA SER A 169 0.12 -0.94 5.58
C SER A 169 -1.03 -1.83 5.14
N TYR A 170 -1.24 -2.99 5.74
CA TYR A 170 -2.29 -3.93 5.35
C TYR A 170 -2.90 -4.58 6.59
N SER A 171 -4.12 -5.09 6.44
CA SER A 171 -4.83 -5.76 7.54
C SER A 171 -4.19 -7.10 7.89
N SER A 172 -4.36 -7.48 9.16
CA SER A 172 -4.01 -8.80 9.67
C SER A 172 -4.85 -9.12 10.89
N PHE A 173 -4.90 -10.40 11.25
CA PHE A 173 -5.52 -10.80 12.49
C PHE A 173 -4.68 -10.36 13.70
N HIS A 174 -5.31 -9.58 14.57
CA HIS A 174 -4.86 -9.42 15.94
C HIS A 174 -5.20 -10.69 16.74
N LEU A 175 -4.59 -10.85 17.92
CA LEU A 175 -4.99 -11.93 18.84
C LEU A 175 -6.48 -11.80 19.17
N GLY A 176 -7.25 -12.84 18.89
CA GLY A 176 -8.70 -12.86 19.08
C GLY A 176 -9.52 -12.41 17.87
N SER A 177 -8.89 -12.05 16.75
CA SER A 177 -9.57 -11.83 15.47
C SER A 177 -9.47 -13.04 14.57
N ASP A 178 -10.48 -13.24 13.73
CA ASP A 178 -10.56 -14.35 12.78
C ASP A 178 -11.38 -13.98 11.53
N LEU A 179 -11.71 -14.97 10.72
CA LEU A 179 -12.52 -14.77 9.51
C LEU A 179 -13.92 -14.20 9.78
N GLU A 180 -14.50 -14.44 10.96
CA GLU A 180 -15.79 -13.83 11.33
C GLU A 180 -15.63 -12.32 11.51
N THR A 181 -14.51 -11.86 12.06
CA THR A 181 -14.19 -10.42 12.12
C THR A 181 -14.23 -9.77 10.73
N LEU A 182 -13.69 -10.42 9.69
CA LEU A 182 -13.75 -9.89 8.32
C LEU A 182 -15.16 -9.92 7.73
N LYS A 183 -15.96 -10.94 8.07
CA LYS A 183 -17.36 -11.02 7.66
C LYS A 183 -18.15 -9.87 8.27
N GLU A 184 -17.98 -9.61 9.56
CA GLU A 184 -18.60 -8.49 10.26
C GLU A 184 -18.24 -7.15 9.60
N LEU A 185 -16.95 -6.93 9.29
CA LEU A 185 -16.49 -5.74 8.56
C LEU A 185 -17.07 -5.61 7.13
N SER A 186 -17.48 -6.72 6.52
CA SER A 186 -18.07 -6.74 5.18
C SER A 186 -19.59 -6.53 5.17
N LEU A 187 -20.23 -6.50 6.34
CA LEU A 187 -21.68 -6.32 6.45
C LEU A 187 -22.08 -4.91 6.04
N GLU A 188 -23.09 -4.83 5.19
CA GLU A 188 -23.68 -3.57 4.81
C GLU A 188 -24.29 -2.86 6.02
N THR A 189 -24.30 -1.53 6.01
CA THR A 189 -24.85 -0.72 7.09
C THR A 189 -25.90 0.26 6.56
N HIS A 190 -26.62 0.92 7.47
CA HIS A 190 -27.65 1.90 7.14
C HIS A 190 -28.72 1.32 6.19
N ASP A 191 -29.34 0.22 6.61
CA ASP A 191 -30.37 -0.51 5.85
C ASP A 191 -29.93 -0.87 4.42
N GLY A 192 -28.66 -1.24 4.27
CA GLY A 192 -28.10 -1.66 2.99
C GLY A 192 -27.81 -0.51 2.03
N ARG A 193 -27.72 0.73 2.52
CA ARG A 193 -27.30 1.91 1.72
C ARG A 193 -25.79 2.09 1.69
N ILE A 194 -25.07 1.62 2.71
CA ILE A 194 -23.60 1.71 2.78
C ILE A 194 -23.02 0.32 2.65
N HIS A 195 -22.16 0.16 1.64
CA HIS A 195 -21.44 -1.07 1.33
C HIS A 195 -19.95 -0.89 1.65
N TRP A 196 -19.32 -1.94 2.17
CA TRP A 196 -17.90 -1.93 2.54
C TRP A 196 -17.10 -2.84 1.63
N ALA A 197 -16.09 -2.26 0.99
CA ALA A 197 -15.13 -2.95 0.14
C ALA A 197 -13.71 -2.53 0.49
N GLY A 198 -12.76 -3.39 0.20
CA GLY A 198 -11.36 -3.26 0.57
C GLY A 198 -10.79 -4.61 1.01
N GLU A 199 -9.46 -4.70 1.02
CA GLU A 199 -8.76 -5.94 1.39
C GLU A 199 -9.15 -6.47 2.79
N HIS A 200 -9.45 -5.55 3.70
CA HIS A 200 -9.88 -5.83 5.08
C HIS A 200 -11.33 -6.35 5.19
N THR A 201 -12.02 -6.58 4.07
CA THR A 201 -13.39 -7.10 4.03
C THR A 201 -13.51 -8.41 3.26
N ASN A 202 -12.41 -8.93 2.69
CA ASN A 202 -12.49 -10.10 1.80
C ASN A 202 -12.37 -11.42 2.56
N TYR A 203 -13.44 -11.81 3.25
CA TYR A 203 -13.50 -13.04 4.05
C TYR A 203 -13.46 -14.35 3.24
N ASN A 204 -13.64 -14.29 1.92
CA ASN A 204 -13.64 -15.45 1.01
C ASN A 204 -12.41 -15.51 0.09
N GLY A 205 -11.40 -14.67 0.33
CA GLY A 205 -10.20 -14.59 -0.51
C GLY A 205 -8.94 -14.31 0.30
N SER A 206 -7.91 -13.82 -0.39
CA SER A 206 -6.64 -13.41 0.24
C SER A 206 -6.87 -12.19 1.15
N ILE A 207 -6.08 -12.02 2.22
CA ILE A 207 -6.16 -10.85 3.13
C ILE A 207 -4.88 -10.03 3.01
N GLY A 208 -4.99 -8.70 2.90
CA GLY A 208 -3.82 -7.82 2.80
C GLY A 208 -3.26 -7.64 1.39
N TYR A 209 -3.93 -8.15 0.36
CA TYR A 209 -3.44 -8.15 -1.03
C TYR A 209 -4.27 -7.25 -1.96
N VAL A 210 -3.74 -7.01 -3.17
CA VAL A 210 -4.39 -6.16 -4.19
C VAL A 210 -5.60 -6.84 -4.82
N ASP A 211 -5.46 -8.12 -5.18
CA ASP A 211 -6.55 -8.99 -5.65
C ASP A 211 -7.69 -8.98 -4.64
N SER A 212 -7.39 -9.05 -3.34
CA SER A 212 -8.39 -8.96 -2.28
C SER A 212 -9.22 -7.69 -2.32
N GLY A 213 -8.56 -6.54 -2.46
CA GLY A 213 -9.24 -5.26 -2.65
C GLY A 213 -10.11 -5.29 -3.92
N PHE A 214 -9.56 -5.77 -5.03
CA PHE A 214 -10.26 -5.84 -6.30
C PHE A 214 -11.51 -6.75 -6.26
N GLU A 215 -11.40 -7.95 -5.70
CA GLU A 215 -12.48 -8.92 -5.54
C GLU A 215 -13.61 -8.38 -4.66
N SER A 216 -13.27 -7.73 -3.55
CA SER A 216 -14.26 -7.12 -2.66
C SER A 216 -15.07 -6.00 -3.37
N GLY A 217 -14.42 -5.24 -4.26
CA GLY A 217 -15.10 -4.24 -5.09
C GLY A 217 -16.10 -4.87 -6.06
N ILE A 218 -15.73 -5.97 -6.72
CA ILE A 218 -16.64 -6.74 -7.58
C ILE A 218 -17.82 -7.28 -6.77
N ARG A 219 -17.56 -7.82 -5.57
CA ARG A 219 -18.57 -8.36 -4.67
C ARG A 219 -19.63 -7.32 -4.34
N GLU A 220 -19.23 -6.14 -3.87
CA GLU A 220 -20.17 -5.09 -3.49
C GLU A 220 -20.91 -4.51 -4.69
N ALA A 221 -20.25 -4.30 -5.83
CA ALA A 221 -20.93 -3.82 -7.04
C ALA A 221 -22.03 -4.78 -7.50
N LYS A 222 -21.81 -6.10 -7.44
CA LYS A 222 -22.83 -7.10 -7.75
C LYS A 222 -24.01 -7.07 -6.76
N LYS A 223 -23.74 -6.89 -5.46
CA LYS A 223 -24.80 -6.75 -4.45
C LYS A 223 -25.66 -5.51 -4.72
N ILE A 224 -25.03 -4.38 -5.01
CA ILE A 224 -25.71 -3.12 -5.35
C ILE A 224 -26.58 -3.30 -6.60
N LEU A 225 -26.02 -3.89 -7.66
CA LEU A 225 -26.76 -4.19 -8.90
C LEU A 225 -28.02 -5.03 -8.64
N ASN A 226 -27.91 -6.09 -7.85
CA ASN A 226 -29.04 -6.96 -7.53
C ASN A 226 -30.16 -6.24 -6.75
N LYS A 227 -29.82 -5.21 -5.98
CA LYS A 227 -30.80 -4.39 -5.25
C LYS A 227 -31.45 -3.31 -6.10
N LEU A 228 -30.72 -2.79 -7.09
CA LEU A 228 -31.20 -1.75 -8.00
C LEU A 228 -32.02 -2.31 -9.17
N GLN A 229 -31.88 -3.59 -9.49
CA GLN A 229 -32.80 -4.25 -10.42
C GLN A 229 -34.18 -4.38 -9.77
N PRO A 230 -35.26 -3.92 -10.42
CA PRO A 230 -36.61 -4.18 -9.91
C PRO A 230 -36.82 -5.70 -9.88
N PHE A 231 -37.38 -6.21 -8.77
CA PHE A 231 -37.87 -7.59 -8.72
C PHE A 231 -38.84 -7.78 -9.89
N THR A 232 -38.41 -8.52 -10.91
CA THR A 232 -39.25 -8.94 -12.04
C THR A 232 -40.32 -9.91 -11.59
#